data_AF-A0A527ZZD1-F1
#
_entry.id   AF-A0A527ZZD1-F1
#
_cell.length_a   1.000
_cell.length_b   1.000
_cell.length_c   1.000
_cell.angle_alpha   90.00
_cell.angle_beta   90.00
_cell.angle_gamma   90.00
#
_symmetry.space_group_name_H-M   'P 1'
#
loop_
_entity.id
_entity.type
_entity.pdbx_description
1 polymer ?
#
loop_
_entity_poly.entity_id
_entity_poly.type
_entity_poly.pdbx_seq_one_letter_code
_entity_poly.pdbx_strand_id
1 'polypeptide(L)'
;MSEAIAFASLLLASSPHATERAVMNICANGTDNFEGRTESSRDAALAQGFTINGLVLGQDAELAQYFRSSVIGGPGAFAMDISDAKDAGEFMTRKLVRDLLASAPADAPRFRIE
;
A
#
# COMPACT_ATOMS: atom_id res chain seq x y z
N MET A 1 -11.16 -6.23 -3.64
CA MET A 1 -9.98 -6.00 -2.77
C MET A 1 -9.21 -7.30 -2.54
N SER A 2 -9.80 -8.31 -1.91
CA SER A 2 -9.16 -9.61 -1.63
C SER A 2 -8.56 -10.28 -2.87
N GLU A 3 -9.33 -10.37 -3.96
CA GLU A 3 -8.84 -10.96 -5.22
C GLU A 3 -7.68 -10.17 -5.84
N ALA A 4 -7.69 -8.85 -5.73
CA ALA A 4 -6.60 -8.01 -6.23
C ALA A 4 -5.30 -8.26 -5.46
N ILE A 5 -5.37 -8.39 -4.14
CA ILE A 5 -4.22 -8.74 -3.29
C ILE A 5 -3.71 -10.14 -3.63
N ALA A 6 -4.62 -11.12 -3.78
CA ALA A 6 -4.25 -12.48 -4.14
C ALA A 6 -3.56 -12.54 -5.52
N PHE A 7 -4.09 -11.85 -6.52
CA PHE A 7 -3.51 -11.80 -7.85
C PHE A 7 -2.16 -11.07 -7.88
N ALA A 8 -2.04 -9.93 -7.18
CA ALA A 8 -0.78 -9.21 -7.06
C ALA A 8 0.30 -10.04 -6.36
N SER A 9 -0.08 -10.87 -5.38
CA SER A 9 0.82 -11.81 -4.70
C SER A 9 1.40 -12.82 -5.69
N LEU A 10 0.57 -13.38 -6.58
CA LEU A 10 1.04 -14.30 -7.62
C LEU A 10 2.03 -13.61 -8.56
N LEU A 11 1.73 -12.38 -9.00
CA LEU A 11 2.62 -11.62 -9.87
C LEU A 11 3.97 -11.34 -9.20
N LEU A 12 3.98 -10.88 -7.94
CA LEU A 12 5.21 -10.62 -7.20
C LEU A 12 6.03 -11.90 -6.97
N ALA A 13 5.38 -13.01 -6.59
CA ALA A 13 6.05 -14.29 -6.41
C ALA A 13 6.64 -14.85 -7.72
N SER A 14 6.02 -14.54 -8.85
CA SER A 14 6.48 -14.97 -10.18
C SER A 14 7.51 -14.03 -10.82
N SER A 15 7.84 -12.91 -10.18
CA SER A 15 8.79 -11.94 -10.73
C SER A 15 10.19 -12.57 -10.85
N PRO A 16 10.85 -12.50 -12.03
CA PRO A 16 12.20 -13.01 -12.19
C PRO A 16 13.27 -12.07 -11.62
N HIS A 17 12.87 -10.90 -11.10
CA HIS A 17 13.79 -9.87 -10.61
C HIS A 17 13.94 -9.97 -9.09
N ALA A 18 15.18 -10.08 -8.62
CA ALA A 18 15.49 -9.95 -7.20
C ALA A 18 15.19 -8.52 -6.73
N THR A 19 14.53 -8.40 -5.58
CA THR A 19 14.26 -7.12 -4.93
C THR A 19 14.51 -7.23 -3.44
N GLU A 20 15.01 -6.16 -2.83
CA GLU A 20 15.13 -6.04 -1.38
C GLU A 20 13.75 -5.84 -0.71
N ARG A 21 12.78 -5.28 -1.46
CA ARG A 21 11.44 -5.01 -0.97
C ARG A 21 10.41 -5.21 -2.07
N ALA A 22 9.39 -6.03 -1.79
CA ALA A 22 8.26 -6.27 -2.69
C ALA A 22 7.02 -5.55 -2.16
N VAL A 23 6.54 -4.54 -2.91
CA VAL A 23 5.49 -3.62 -2.47
C VAL A 23 4.30 -3.66 -3.43
N MET A 24 3.11 -3.84 -2.88
CA MET A 24 1.83 -3.66 -3.57
C MET A 24 1.27 -2.29 -3.21
N ASN A 25 0.97 -1.46 -4.21
CA ASN A 25 0.26 -0.21 -4.01
C ASN A 25 -1.19 -0.41 -4.48
N ILE A 26 -2.13 -0.44 -3.54
CA ILE A 26 -3.55 -0.64 -3.85
C ILE A 26 -4.26 0.71 -3.87
N CYS A 27 -4.87 1.03 -5.01
CA CYS A 27 -5.65 2.24 -5.21
C CYS A 27 -7.13 1.89 -5.34
N ALA A 28 -8.01 2.43 -4.50
CA ALA A 28 -9.45 2.15 -4.58
C ALA A 28 -10.34 3.27 -3.99
N ASN A 29 -11.60 3.32 -4.44
CA ASN A 29 -12.67 4.20 -3.96
C ASN A 29 -13.80 3.42 -3.23
N GLY A 30 -13.51 2.22 -2.75
CA GLY A 30 -14.48 1.37 -2.07
C GLY A 30 -13.86 0.15 -1.40
N THR A 31 -14.67 -0.55 -0.61
CA THR A 31 -14.27 -1.76 0.13
C THR A 31 -14.24 -3.01 -0.75
N ASP A 32 -13.95 -4.17 -0.16
CA ASP A 32 -14.07 -5.44 -0.87
C ASP A 32 -15.50 -5.68 -1.37
N ASN A 33 -15.61 -6.25 -2.56
CA ASN A 33 -16.88 -6.73 -3.11
C ASN A 33 -17.28 -8.11 -2.55
N PHE A 34 -16.34 -8.80 -1.91
CA PHE A 34 -16.57 -10.05 -1.20
C PHE A 34 -16.22 -9.85 0.28
N GLU A 35 -17.25 -9.63 1.10
CA GLU A 35 -17.10 -9.35 2.53
C GLU A 35 -16.23 -10.39 3.25
N GLY A 36 -15.40 -9.93 4.19
CA GLY A 36 -14.63 -10.77 5.10
C GLY A 36 -13.39 -11.46 4.53
N ARG A 37 -13.05 -11.27 3.24
CA ARG A 37 -11.89 -11.95 2.62
C ARG A 37 -10.61 -11.11 2.60
N THR A 38 -10.72 -9.79 2.76
CA THR A 38 -9.57 -8.88 2.60
C THR A 38 -8.47 -9.13 3.62
N GLU A 39 -8.78 -9.31 4.91
CA GLU A 39 -7.75 -9.56 5.93
C GLU A 39 -7.02 -10.88 5.68
N SER A 40 -7.75 -11.94 5.27
CA SER A 40 -7.14 -13.23 4.95
C SER A 40 -6.15 -13.12 3.78
N SER A 41 -6.53 -12.39 2.72
CA SER A 41 -5.64 -12.13 1.58
C SER A 41 -4.45 -11.24 1.96
N ARG A 42 -4.67 -10.20 2.78
CA ARG A 42 -3.61 -9.36 3.32
C ARG A 42 -2.62 -10.22 4.10
N ASP A 43 -3.08 -10.96 5.10
CA ASP A 43 -2.22 -11.73 6.00
C ASP A 43 -1.39 -12.77 5.23
N ALA A 44 -1.97 -13.41 4.22
CA ALA A 44 -1.26 -14.33 3.32
C ALA A 44 -0.16 -13.63 2.49
N ALA A 45 -0.36 -12.39 2.06
CA ALA A 45 0.65 -11.60 1.36
C ALA A 45 1.76 -11.14 2.33
N LEU A 46 1.40 -10.71 3.55
CA LEU A 46 2.37 -10.30 4.56
C LEU A 46 3.27 -11.46 5.00
N ALA A 47 2.71 -12.67 5.12
CA ALA A 47 3.46 -13.88 5.43
C ALA A 47 4.54 -14.23 4.38
N GLN A 48 4.39 -13.73 3.15
CA GLN A 48 5.38 -13.86 2.08
C GLN A 48 6.42 -12.72 2.09
N GLY A 49 6.36 -11.81 3.08
CA GLY A 49 7.27 -10.67 3.19
C GLY A 49 6.88 -9.46 2.32
N PHE A 50 5.68 -9.48 1.72
CA PHE A 50 5.21 -8.36 0.91
C PHE A 50 4.72 -7.21 1.80
N THR A 51 4.88 -5.98 1.32
CA THR A 51 4.26 -4.78 1.91
C THR A 51 3.05 -4.37 1.08
N ILE A 52 1.95 -4.01 1.72
CA ILE A 52 0.76 -3.45 1.08
C ILE A 52 0.55 -2.01 1.54
N ASN A 53 0.67 -1.07 0.60
CA ASN A 53 0.31 0.34 0.78
C ASN A 53 -1.11 0.61 0.26
N GLY A 54 -1.77 1.61 0.85
CA GLY A 54 -3.13 2.04 0.50
C GLY A 54 -3.18 3.44 -0.07
N LEU A 55 -3.87 3.59 -1.20
CA LEU A 55 -4.18 4.87 -1.84
C LEU A 55 -5.71 4.97 -1.96
N VAL A 56 -6.30 5.75 -1.08
CA VAL A 56 -7.75 5.88 -0.94
C VAL A 56 -8.21 7.00 -1.85
N LEU A 57 -9.11 6.70 -2.78
CA LEU A 57 -9.69 7.67 -3.69
C LEU A 57 -10.99 8.22 -3.11
N GLY A 58 -11.05 9.53 -2.95
CA GLY A 58 -12.17 10.23 -2.33
C GLY A 58 -11.89 10.61 -0.88
N GLN A 59 -12.55 11.67 -0.42
CA GLN A 59 -12.52 12.09 0.98
C GLN A 59 -13.50 11.26 1.80
N ASP A 60 -13.14 10.00 2.04
CA ASP A 60 -13.95 9.06 2.80
C ASP A 60 -13.16 8.53 4.01
N ALA A 61 -13.53 9.01 5.20
CA ALA A 61 -12.89 8.64 6.45
C ALA A 61 -13.13 7.18 6.83
N GLU A 62 -14.29 6.61 6.49
CA GLU A 62 -14.61 5.20 6.77
C GLU A 62 -13.79 4.29 5.87
N LEU A 63 -13.68 4.64 4.59
CA LEU A 63 -12.82 3.92 3.66
C LEU A 63 -11.34 4.02 4.06
N ALA A 64 -10.88 5.20 4.48
CA ALA A 64 -9.53 5.36 5.00
C ALA A 64 -9.29 4.51 6.26
N GLN A 65 -10.28 4.40 7.14
CA GLN A 65 -10.21 3.51 8.31
C GLN A 65 -10.17 2.03 7.89
N TYR A 66 -11.01 1.61 6.94
CA TYR A 66 -10.99 0.26 6.37
C TYR A 66 -9.62 -0.10 5.78
N PHE A 67 -8.99 0.82 5.05
CA PHE A 67 -7.66 0.60 4.51
C PHE A 67 -6.63 0.38 5.62
N ARG A 68 -6.68 1.18 6.69
CA ARG A 68 -5.77 1.07 7.84
C ARG A 68 -5.99 -0.21 8.64
N SER A 69 -7.23 -0.68 8.80
CA SER A 69 -7.55 -1.85 9.61
C SER A 69 -7.42 -3.17 8.85
N SER A 70 -7.75 -3.18 7.56
CA SER A 70 -8.03 -4.42 6.83
C SER A 70 -7.16 -4.60 5.59
N VAL A 71 -6.67 -3.52 4.94
CA VAL A 71 -5.95 -3.61 3.65
C VAL A 71 -4.42 -3.55 3.81
N ILE A 72 -3.91 -2.50 4.46
CA ILE A 72 -2.46 -2.24 4.49
C ILE A 72 -1.74 -3.16 5.48
N GLY A 73 -0.44 -3.36 5.27
CA GLY A 73 0.40 -4.06 6.23
C GLY A 73 1.81 -4.33 5.73
N GLY A 74 2.67 -4.81 6.62
CA GLY A 74 4.09 -5.05 6.35
C GLY A 74 4.98 -3.86 6.69
N PRO A 75 6.31 -4.03 6.65
CA PRO A 75 7.26 -3.01 7.07
C PRO A 75 7.14 -1.72 6.26
N GLY A 76 6.94 -0.59 6.95
CA GLY A 76 6.84 0.73 6.32
C GLY A 76 5.57 0.93 5.46
N ALA A 77 4.53 0.14 5.69
CA ALA A 77 3.25 0.31 5.03
C ALA A 77 2.57 1.63 5.43
N PHE A 78 1.86 2.26 4.49
CA PHE A 78 1.10 3.48 4.76
C PHE A 78 -0.23 3.50 3.99
N ALA A 79 -1.17 4.31 4.49
CA ALA A 79 -2.35 4.73 3.76
C ALA A 79 -2.28 6.25 3.48
N MET A 80 -2.73 6.66 2.29
CA MET A 80 -2.86 8.06 1.88
C MET A 80 -4.19 8.27 1.18
N ASP A 81 -4.82 9.43 1.43
CA ASP A 81 -6.08 9.81 0.82
C ASP A 81 -5.84 10.78 -0.35
N ILE A 82 -6.57 10.61 -1.45
CA ILE A 82 -6.58 11.47 -2.63
C ILE A 82 -7.93 12.19 -2.70
N SER A 83 -7.91 13.48 -2.42
CA SER A 83 -9.08 14.36 -2.44
C SER A 83 -9.52 14.75 -3.84
N ASP A 84 -8.58 15.17 -4.69
CA ASP A 84 -8.85 15.74 -6.02
C ASP A 84 -7.86 15.18 -7.04
N ALA A 85 -8.35 14.89 -8.25
CA ALA A 85 -7.53 14.47 -9.37
C ALA A 85 -6.48 15.53 -9.77
N LYS A 86 -6.73 16.81 -9.47
CA LYS A 86 -5.77 17.90 -9.67
C LYS A 86 -4.51 17.75 -8.80
N ASP A 87 -4.63 17.05 -7.69
CA ASP A 87 -3.53 16.82 -6.74
C ASP A 87 -2.70 15.57 -7.12
N ALA A 88 -3.03 14.88 -8.21
CA ALA A 88 -2.41 13.61 -8.59
C ALA A 88 -0.87 13.70 -8.71
N GLY A 89 -0.34 14.83 -9.20
CA GLY A 89 1.10 15.07 -9.31
C GLY A 89 1.79 15.16 -7.93
N GLU A 90 1.28 16.02 -7.05
CA GLU A 90 1.80 16.15 -5.68
C GLU A 90 1.64 14.85 -4.90
N PHE A 91 0.50 14.17 -5.07
CA PHE A 91 0.23 12.89 -4.46
C PHE A 91 1.26 11.84 -4.89
N MET A 92 1.55 11.72 -6.18
CA MET A 92 2.54 10.76 -6.67
C MET A 92 3.93 11.07 -6.13
N THR A 93 4.32 12.35 -6.05
CA THR A 93 5.57 12.76 -5.40
C THR A 93 5.61 12.33 -3.95
N ARG A 94 4.58 12.63 -3.15
CA ARG A 94 4.49 12.24 -1.74
C ARG A 94 4.57 10.73 -1.56
N LYS A 95 3.90 9.97 -2.43
CA LYS A 95 3.95 8.51 -2.45
C LYS A 95 5.37 8.02 -2.70
N LEU A 96 6.03 8.50 -3.76
CA LEU A 96 7.39 8.07 -4.11
C LEU A 96 8.40 8.42 -3.01
N VAL A 97 8.28 9.60 -2.40
CA VAL A 97 9.09 9.99 -1.24
C VAL A 97 8.87 9.03 -0.07
N ARG A 98 7.63 8.67 0.25
CA ARG A 98 7.36 7.70 1.33
C ARG A 98 7.89 6.31 1.03
N ASP A 99 7.79 5.85 -0.21
CA ASP A 99 8.36 4.56 -0.63
C ASP A 99 9.88 4.54 -0.45
N LEU A 100 10.57 5.63 -0.81
CA LEU A 100 12.01 5.77 -0.61
C LEU A 100 12.37 5.74 0.88
N LEU A 101 11.66 6.53 1.70
CA LEU A 101 11.90 6.59 3.14
C LEU A 101 11.59 5.26 3.84
N ALA A 102 10.57 4.53 3.40
CA ALA A 102 10.22 3.22 3.93
C ALA A 102 11.23 2.13 3.55
N SER A 103 12.05 2.37 2.52
CA SER A 103 13.11 1.47 2.07
C SER A 103 14.48 1.83 2.65
N ALA A 104 14.59 2.95 3.37
CA ALA A 104 15.83 3.37 4.00
C ALA A 104 16.16 2.46 5.19
N PRO A 105 17.44 2.04 5.35
CA PRO A 105 17.85 1.28 6.52
C PRO A 105 17.64 2.12 7.80
N ALA A 106 17.43 1.45 8.94
CA ALA A 106 17.01 2.11 10.18
C ALA A 106 18.00 3.18 10.70
N ASP A 107 19.25 3.12 10.26
CA ASP A 107 20.34 4.04 10.55
C ASP A 107 20.55 5.13 9.48
N ALA A 108 19.74 5.15 8.41
CA ALA A 108 19.84 6.15 7.37
C ALA A 108 19.58 7.57 7.92
N PRO A 109 20.38 8.57 7.52
CA PRO A 109 20.20 9.95 7.96
C PRO A 109 18.80 10.46 7.56
N ARG A 110 18.03 10.91 8.55
CA ARG A 110 16.70 11.49 8.32
C ARG A 110 16.85 12.90 7.77
N PHE A 111 16.57 13.07 6.48
CA PHE A 111 16.47 14.39 5.87
C PHE A 111 15.12 15.02 6.22
N ARG A 112 15.16 16.22 6.79
CA ARG A 112 13.97 17.07 6.96
C ARG A 112 13.75 17.80 5.64
N ILE A 113 12.61 17.54 5.00
CA ILE A 113 12.14 18.35 3.89
C ILE A 113 11.41 19.53 4.54
N GLU A 114 11.99 20.73 4.44
CA GLU A 114 11.39 21.99 4.86
C GLU A 114 10.44 22.54 3.80
#